data_AF-A0A1X7CW40-F1
#
_entry.id   AF-A0A1X7CW40-F1
#
_cell.length_a   1.000
_cell.length_b   1.000
_cell.length_c   1.000
_cell.angle_alpha   90.00
_cell.angle_beta   90.00
_cell.angle_gamma   90.00
#
_symmetry.space_group_name_H-M   'P 1'
#
loop_
_entity.id
_entity.type
_entity.pdbx_description
1 polymer ?
#
loop_
_entity_poly.entity_id
_entity_poly.type
_entity_poly.pdbx_seq_one_letter_code
_entity_poly.pdbx_strand_id
1 'polypeptide(L)'
;MNNILIIGTGIAGPWSALSAIRQLNLQGQRDAQVTLLAPQAELQQPLAQCNLCLVQGTASHVDAADRRVHYRTQTGTRCSLPYDRLIAAQLWPYAPCS
;
A
#
# COMPACT_ATOMS: atom_id res chain seq x y z
N MET A 1 9.81 -7.91 -10.99
CA MET A 1 8.37 -7.90 -10.62
C MET A 1 8.11 -6.55 -10.01
N ASN A 2 7.20 -5.75 -10.59
CA ASN A 2 7.03 -4.36 -10.16
C ASN A 2 5.99 -4.29 -9.02
N ASN A 3 6.40 -3.88 -7.83
CA ASN A 3 5.49 -3.71 -6.70
C ASN A 3 5.07 -2.24 -6.54
N ILE A 4 3.77 -1.97 -6.68
CA ILE A 4 3.16 -0.68 -6.38
C ILE A 4 2.59 -0.74 -4.98
N LEU A 5 3.24 -0.06 -4.04
CA LEU A 5 2.79 0.03 -2.66
C LEU A 5 1.90 1.25 -2.49
N ILE A 6 0.71 1.03 -1.95
CA ILE A 6 -0.28 2.06 -1.64
C ILE A 6 -0.42 2.09 -0.13
N ILE A 7 -0.17 3.24 0.48
CA ILE A 7 -0.40 3.46 1.91
C ILE A 7 -1.65 4.31 2.06
N GLY A 8 -2.71 3.76 2.65
CA GLY A 8 -3.96 4.49 2.80
C GLY A 8 -4.87 3.89 3.86
N THR A 9 -5.16 4.67 4.89
CA THR A 9 -6.05 4.29 6.00
C THR A 9 -7.37 5.03 5.83
N GLY A 10 -8.36 4.39 5.21
CA GLY A 10 -9.69 4.97 5.01
C GLY A 10 -10.31 4.58 3.67
N ILE A 11 -11.37 5.29 3.28
CA ILE A 11 -12.14 5.03 2.05
C ILE A 11 -11.31 5.16 0.77
N ALA A 12 -10.28 6.02 0.73
CA ALA A 12 -9.48 6.24 -0.48
C ALA A 12 -8.56 5.05 -0.83
N GLY A 13 -8.09 4.29 0.16
CA GLY A 13 -7.10 3.21 -0.03
C GLY A 13 -7.58 2.13 -1.01
N PRO A 14 -8.75 1.50 -0.76
CA PRO A 14 -9.33 0.50 -1.66
C PRO A 14 -9.63 1.02 -3.07
N TRP A 15 -10.13 2.24 -3.23
CA TRP A 15 -10.44 2.82 -4.55
C TRP A 15 -9.18 3.18 -5.33
N SER A 16 -8.13 3.69 -4.67
CA SER A 16 -6.82 3.89 -5.30
C SER A 16 -6.21 2.57 -5.73
N ALA A 17 -6.30 1.53 -4.92
CA ALA A 17 -5.84 0.19 -5.27
C ALA A 17 -6.63 -0.39 -6.45
N LEU A 18 -7.96 -0.29 -6.44
CA LEU A 18 -8.81 -0.73 -7.55
C LEU A 18 -8.52 0.03 -8.84
N SER A 19 -8.27 1.34 -8.77
CA SER A 19 -7.93 2.17 -9.92
C SER A 19 -6.57 1.78 -10.50
N ALA A 20 -5.57 1.54 -9.64
CA ALA A 20 -4.26 1.05 -10.04
C ALA A 20 -4.35 -0.31 -10.72
N ILE A 21 -5.11 -1.27 -10.15
CA ILE A 21 -5.34 -2.59 -10.74
C ILE A 21 -6.05 -2.47 -12.09
N ARG A 22 -7.09 -1.64 -12.19
CA ARG A 22 -7.82 -1.42 -13.44
C ARG A 22 -6.89 -0.86 -14.51
N GLN A 23 -6.02 0.09 -14.15
CA GLN A 23 -5.05 0.66 -15.06
C GLN A 23 -4.01 -0.38 -15.52
N LEU A 24 -3.52 -1.23 -14.62
CA LEU A 24 -2.62 -2.35 -14.95
C LEU A 24 -3.28 -3.33 -15.93
N ASN A 25 -4.55 -3.68 -15.70
CA ASN A 25 -5.33 -4.53 -16.60
C ASN A 25 -5.52 -3.90 -17.99
N LEU A 26 -5.81 -2.60 -18.06
CA LEU A 26 -5.94 -1.87 -19.34
C LEU A 26 -4.62 -1.79 -20.10
N GLN A 27 -3.49 -1.71 -19.40
CA GLN A 27 -2.16 -1.69 -20.00
C GLN A 27 -1.64 -3.09 -20.35
N GLY A 28 -2.40 -4.16 -20.05
CA GLY A 28 -1.94 -5.54 -20.22
C GLY A 28 -0.74 -5.91 -19.33
N GLN A 29 -0.38 -5.06 -18.35
CA GLN A 29 0.74 -5.27 -17.45
C GLN A 29 0.31 -6.15 -16.28
N ARG A 30 0.41 -7.46 -16.46
CA ARG A 30 0.11 -8.46 -15.42
C ARG A 30 1.29 -8.73 -14.48
N ASP A 31 2.50 -8.26 -14.83
CA ASP A 31 3.73 -8.45 -14.04
C ASP A 31 3.89 -7.46 -12.88
N ALA A 32 2.89 -6.61 -12.66
CA ALA A 32 2.85 -5.66 -11.56
C ALA A 32 1.89 -6.15 -10.47
N GLN A 33 2.35 -6.06 -9.23
CA GLN A 33 1.59 -6.37 -8.02
C GLN A 33 1.24 -5.07 -7.30
N VAL A 34 0.03 -5.00 -6.76
CA VAL A 34 -0.40 -3.85 -5.95
C VAL A 34 -0.46 -4.30 -4.49
N THR A 35 0.29 -3.65 -3.62
CA THR A 35 0.24 -3.90 -2.17
C THR A 35 -0.49 -2.74 -1.51
N LEU A 36 -1.55 -3.03 -0.73
CA LEU A 36 -2.28 -2.04 0.05
C LEU A 36 -1.94 -2.22 1.54
N LEU A 37 -1.32 -1.21 2.14
CA LEU A 37 -1.02 -1.16 3.57
C LEU A 37 -2.06 -0.30 4.29
N ALA A 38 -2.84 -0.92 5.17
CA ALA A 38 -3.88 -0.27 5.96
C ALA A 38 -4.10 -0.97 7.32
N PRO A 39 -4.40 -0.27 8.43
CA PRO A 39 -4.61 -0.88 9.75
C PRO A 39 -5.95 -1.61 9.87
N GLN A 40 -6.98 -1.09 9.19
CA GLN A 40 -8.24 -1.78 8.92
C GLN A 40 -8.59 -1.50 7.46
N ALA A 41 -8.67 -2.55 6.66
CA ALA A 41 -9.22 -2.47 5.31
C ALA A 41 -10.52 -3.25 5.26
N GLU A 42 -11.65 -2.55 5.40
CA GLU A 42 -12.96 -3.09 5.10
C GLU A 42 -13.16 -3.08 3.59
N LEU A 43 -12.62 -4.09 2.92
CA LEU A 43 -12.95 -4.34 1.53
C LEU A 43 -14.38 -4.89 1.47
N GLN A 44 -15.36 -4.03 1.20
CA GLN A 44 -16.77 -4.40 1.07
C GLN A 44 -17.04 -5.41 -0.06
N GLN A 45 -16.05 -5.67 -0.92
CA GLN A 45 -16.20 -6.54 -2.08
C GLN A 45 -14.92 -7.35 -2.30
N PRO A 46 -15.03 -8.66 -2.59
CA PRO A 46 -13.89 -9.55 -2.75
C PRO A 46 -13.11 -9.21 -4.02
N LEU A 47 -11.92 -8.62 -3.86
CA LEU A 47 -10.95 -8.39 -4.94
C LEU A 47 -10.21 -9.68 -5.34
N ALA A 48 -10.88 -10.84 -5.27
CA ALA A 48 -10.29 -12.17 -5.36
C ALA A 48 -9.62 -12.49 -6.70
N GLN A 49 -9.89 -11.71 -7.75
CA GLN A 49 -9.29 -11.88 -9.08
C GLN A 49 -8.16 -10.87 -9.38
N CYS A 50 -7.74 -10.08 -8.39
CA CYS A 50 -6.77 -9.02 -8.60
C CYS A 50 -5.42 -9.37 -7.95
N ASN A 51 -4.30 -8.97 -8.57
CA ASN A 51 -2.93 -9.06 -8.03
C ASN A 51 -2.72 -8.09 -6.84
N LEU A 52 -3.66 -8.09 -5.88
CA LEU A 52 -3.69 -7.25 -4.71
C LEU A 52 -3.19 -8.04 -3.49
N CYS A 53 -2.16 -7.53 -2.83
CA CYS A 53 -1.74 -8.00 -1.52
C CYS A 53 -2.17 -6.99 -0.47
N LEU A 54 -3.02 -7.41 0.47
CA LEU A 54 -3.46 -6.56 1.57
C LEU A 54 -2.57 -6.82 2.80
N VAL A 55 -1.92 -5.79 3.31
CA VAL A 55 -1.12 -5.85 4.54
C VAL A 55 -1.82 -5.05 5.64
N GLN A 56 -2.15 -5.73 6.73
CA GLN A 56 -2.74 -5.08 7.91
C GLN A 56 -1.63 -4.42 8.74
N GLY A 57 -1.59 -3.08 8.73
CA GLY A 57 -0.63 -2.32 9.53
C GLY A 57 -0.65 -0.83 9.26
N THR A 58 -0.11 -0.08 10.21
CA THR A 58 0.03 1.37 10.15
C THR A 58 1.43 1.73 9.69
N ALA A 59 1.57 2.45 8.57
CA ALA A 59 2.88 2.92 8.14
C ALA A 59 3.45 3.91 9.16
N SER A 60 4.74 3.79 9.45
CA SER A 60 5.44 4.56 10.47
C SER A 60 6.61 5.37 9.94
N HIS A 61 7.29 4.91 8.89
CA HIS A 61 8.31 5.68 8.16
C HIS A 61 8.44 5.18 6.72
N VAL A 62 8.73 6.08 5.78
CA VAL A 62 9.08 5.73 4.39
C VAL A 62 10.56 6.02 4.21
N ASP A 63 11.33 4.97 4.00
CA ASP A 63 12.73 5.05 3.61
C ASP A 63 12.83 5.13 2.09
N ALA A 64 13.06 6.35 1.59
CA ALA A 64 13.19 6.61 0.16
C ALA A 64 14.57 6.18 -0.39
N ALA A 65 15.60 6.06 0.45
CA ALA A 65 16.93 5.65 0.04
C ALA A 65 16.95 4.15 -0.27
N ASP A 66 16.40 3.35 0.65
CA ASP A 66 16.28 1.89 0.48
C ASP A 66 15.01 1.45 -0.25
N ARG A 67 14.11 2.39 -0.57
CA ARG A 67 12.79 2.17 -1.18
C ARG A 67 11.95 1.17 -0.39
N ARG A 68 11.84 1.41 0.91
CA ARG A 68 11.08 0.58 1.85
C ARG A 68 10.13 1.40 2.70
N VAL A 69 9.00 0.80 3.05
CA VAL A 69 8.07 1.37 4.02
C VAL A 69 8.14 0.56 5.29
N HIS A 70 8.49 1.24 6.39
CA HIS A 70 8.36 0.71 7.72
C HIS A 70 6.92 0.85 8.17
N TYR A 71 6.38 -0.22 8.70
CA TYR A 71 5.02 -0.27 9.22
C TYR A 71 4.98 -1.03 10.53
N ARG A 72 3.93 -0.79 11.30
CA ARG A 72 3.64 -1.48 12.54
C ARG A 72 2.40 -2.33 12.35
N THR A 73 2.51 -3.60 12.69
CA THR A 73 1.34 -4.49 12.76
C THR A 73 0.47 -4.11 13.95
N GLN A 74 -0.74 -4.68 14.02
CA GLN A 74 -1.64 -4.50 15.17
C GLN A 74 -1.03 -4.99 16.50
N THR A 75 -0.10 -5.95 16.44
CA THR A 75 0.68 -6.45 17.59
C THR A 75 1.81 -5.49 18.02
N GLY A 76 1.99 -4.37 17.32
CA GLY A 76 3.05 -3.39 17.58
C GLY A 76 4.41 -3.74 16.97
N THR A 77 4.53 -4.90 16.30
CA THR A 77 5.75 -5.37 15.64
C THR A 77 6.11 -4.46 14.48
N ARG A 78 7.38 -4.04 14.40
CA ARG A 78 7.89 -3.25 13.28
C ARG A 78 8.33 -4.18 12.15
N CYS A 79 7.77 -3.95 10.98
CA CYS A 79 8.08 -4.69 9.76
C CYS A 79 8.45 -3.69 8.65
N SER A 80 9.08 -4.19 7.58
CA SER A 80 9.40 -3.36 6.41
C SER A 80 8.95 -4.03 5.11
N LEU A 81 8.44 -3.22 4.18
CA LEU A 81 7.99 -3.64 2.86
C LEU A 81 8.77 -2.91 1.77
N PRO A 82 9.41 -3.61 0.82
CA PRO A 82 10.00 -2.97 -0.35
C PRO A 82 8.93 -2.50 -1.34
N TYR A 83 9.23 -1.44 -2.09
CA TYR A 83 8.37 -0.96 -3.17
C TYR A 83 9.19 -0.47 -4.37
N ASP A 84 8.62 -0.58 -5.57
CA ASP A 84 9.16 0.08 -6.78
C ASP A 84 8.51 1.43 -7.00
N ARG A 85 7.20 1.53 -6.72
CA ARG A 85 6.44 2.77 -6.76
C ARG A 85 5.59 2.89 -5.50
N LEU A 86 5.57 4.08 -4.92
CA LEU A 86 4.82 4.40 -3.71
C LEU A 86 3.70 5.40 -4.03
N ILE A 87 2.49 5.08 -3.60
CA ILE A 87 1.36 6.01 -3.59
C ILE A 87 0.97 6.26 -2.14
N ALA A 88 1.23 7.47 -1.65
CA ALA A 88 0.80 7.90 -0.32
C ALA A 88 -0.59 8.52 -0.43
N ALA A 89 -1.61 7.79 0.03
CA ALA A 89 -3.01 8.19 -0.01
C ALA A 89 -3.57 8.52 1.40
N GLN A 90 -2.69 8.67 2.39
CA GLN A 90 -3.02 9.14 3.74
C GLN A 90 -2.28 10.44 4.05
N LEU A 91 -2.90 11.30 4.87
CA LEU A 91 -2.22 12.44 5.47
C LEU A 91 -1.27 11.90 6.55
N TRP A 92 0.00 11.70 6.18
CA TRP A 92 1.02 11.30 7.13
C TRP A 92 1.08 12.31 8.28
N PRO A 93 1.09 11.92 9.56
CA PRO A 93 1.34 12.87 10.62
C PRO A 93 2.74 13.42 10.39
N TYR A 94 2.83 14.69 9.96
CA TYR A 94 4.08 15.42 9.79
C TYR A 94 4.95 15.18 11.03
N ALA A 95 5.96 14.31 10.91
CA ALA A 95 7.00 14.23 11.90
C ALA A 95 7.91 15.43 11.62
N PRO A 96 8.02 16.43 12.51
CA PRO A 96 8.96 17.51 12.31
C PRO A 96 10.36 16.89 12.25
N CYS A 97 11.07 17.12 11.14
CA CYS A 97 12.52 16.95 11.12
C CYS A 97 13.09 17.73 12.30
N SER A 98 13.81 17.04 13.18
CA SER A 98 14.65 17.66 14.21
C SER A 98 15.95 18.13 13.58
#